data_AF-A0A672LDA5-F1
#
_entry.id   AF-A0A672LDA5-F1
#
_cell.length_a   1.000
_cell.length_b   1.000
_cell.length_c   1.000
_cell.angle_alpha   90.00
_cell.angle_beta   90.00
_cell.angle_gamma   90.00
#
_symmetry.space_group_name_H-M   'P 1'
#
loop_
_entity.id
_entity.type
_entity.pdbx_description
1 polymer ?
#
loop_
_entity_poly.entity_id
_entity_poly.type
_entity_poly.pdbx_seq_one_letter_code
_entity_poly.pdbx_strand_id
1 'polypeptide(L)'
;ISPSGEIVEGDSVTLSCSSDSNPPAKISWFKGGTILGSGRIYSISKISSDENGEYKCKSRNKHGEKYSDTVTLNVMLNVDARTDNRSASSSVFYYCSLMRHFIFAILDAPRSVVVSISPSGEIVEEDSVTLSCNSDSNPPAEIIWFKGRTLVGSGRIYNISKISTDDSGEYKCKSRNNHGVKNADAVTLNVMLHIWLLPRLSISPSGEIVEGVSVTLSCSSDSNPPAEISWFKGGTIVGSGRIYNISNISSDHSGEYKCKSINELGKKYSDAVTLNVMCELMMVQ
;
A
#
# COMPACT_ATOMS: atom_id res chain seq x y z
N ILE A 1 13.20 -19.95 -34.20
CA ILE A 1 14.43 -19.46 -34.90
C ILE A 1 15.39 -20.63 -34.95
N SER A 2 15.41 -21.37 -36.06
CA SER A 2 16.47 -22.35 -36.36
C SER A 2 17.77 -21.55 -36.57
N PRO A 3 18.93 -21.92 -36.01
CA PRO A 3 20.10 -21.09 -36.22
C PRO A 3 20.69 -21.31 -37.61
N SER A 4 21.35 -20.24 -38.01
CA SER A 4 21.98 -19.91 -39.28
C SER A 4 23.33 -20.63 -39.47
N GLY A 5 23.32 -21.96 -39.51
CA GLY A 5 24.54 -22.73 -39.71
C GLY A 5 24.26 -24.14 -40.23
N GLU A 6 24.92 -24.48 -41.33
CA GLU A 6 25.07 -25.84 -41.83
C GLU A 6 25.92 -26.65 -40.85
N ILE A 7 25.45 -27.84 -40.43
CA ILE A 7 26.21 -28.75 -39.56
C ILE A 7 26.95 -29.73 -40.44
N VAL A 8 28.28 -29.83 -40.30
CA VAL A 8 29.09 -30.80 -41.06
C VAL A 8 29.69 -31.82 -40.10
N GLU A 9 29.96 -33.04 -40.60
CA GLU A 9 30.62 -34.07 -39.80
C GLU A 9 31.95 -33.59 -39.20
N GLY A 10 32.13 -33.83 -37.91
CA GLY A 10 33.30 -33.39 -37.14
C GLY A 10 33.11 -32.09 -36.34
N ASP A 11 32.01 -31.36 -36.57
CA ASP A 11 31.69 -30.15 -35.80
C ASP A 11 31.36 -30.46 -34.33
N SER A 12 31.53 -29.43 -33.50
CA SER A 12 31.07 -29.47 -32.11
C SER A 12 29.72 -28.76 -32.00
N VAL A 13 28.71 -29.50 -31.52
CA VAL A 13 27.34 -29.01 -31.38
C VAL A 13 26.98 -28.95 -29.90
N THR A 14 26.49 -27.81 -29.44
CA THR A 14 25.99 -27.66 -28.07
C THR A 14 24.52 -27.25 -28.06
N LEU A 15 23.69 -28.05 -27.40
CA LEU A 15 22.29 -27.78 -27.12
C LEU A 15 22.14 -27.25 -25.68
N SER A 16 21.47 -26.13 -25.50
CA SER A 16 21.18 -25.56 -24.18
C SER A 16 19.69 -25.48 -23.91
N CYS A 17 19.25 -25.87 -22.71
CA CYS A 17 17.87 -25.88 -22.24
C CYS A 17 17.73 -25.01 -20.98
N SER A 18 16.78 -24.06 -21.01
CA SER A 18 16.51 -23.12 -19.92
C SER A 18 15.13 -23.34 -19.32
N SER A 19 15.02 -23.28 -17.99
CA SER A 19 13.77 -23.49 -17.27
C SER A 19 13.69 -22.54 -16.08
N ASP A 20 12.58 -21.81 -15.96
CA ASP A 20 12.31 -20.86 -14.86
C ASP A 20 11.45 -21.50 -13.75
N SER A 21 11.57 -22.81 -13.59
CA SER A 21 10.73 -23.57 -12.65
C SER A 21 11.09 -23.22 -11.21
N ASN A 22 10.07 -22.97 -10.37
CA ASN A 22 10.22 -22.81 -8.94
C ASN A 22 9.35 -23.84 -8.18
N PRO A 23 9.93 -24.80 -7.45
CA PRO A 23 11.36 -25.01 -7.21
C PRO A 23 12.10 -25.47 -8.47
N PRO A 24 13.45 -25.31 -8.52
CA PRO A 24 14.29 -25.64 -9.66
C PRO A 24 14.01 -27.07 -10.17
N ALA A 25 13.82 -27.19 -11.48
CA ALA A 25 13.50 -28.46 -12.11
C ALA A 25 14.76 -29.21 -12.56
N LYS A 26 14.67 -30.55 -12.53
CA LYS A 26 15.66 -31.44 -13.13
C LYS A 26 15.43 -31.52 -14.64
N ILE A 27 16.50 -31.33 -15.41
CA ILE A 27 16.45 -31.34 -16.89
C ILE A 27 16.98 -32.68 -17.42
N SER A 28 16.30 -33.23 -18.42
CA SER A 28 16.67 -34.46 -19.11
C SER A 28 16.52 -34.30 -20.63
N TRP A 29 17.48 -34.80 -21.41
CA TRP A 29 17.50 -34.71 -22.87
C TRP A 29 17.01 -35.99 -23.54
N PHE A 30 16.32 -35.83 -24.66
CA PHE A 30 15.71 -36.90 -25.44
C PHE A 30 16.02 -36.77 -26.93
N LYS A 31 16.26 -37.90 -27.60
CA LYS A 31 16.31 -38.03 -29.08
C LYS A 31 15.36 -39.13 -29.53
N GLY A 32 14.36 -38.80 -30.34
CA GLY A 32 13.38 -39.76 -30.85
C GLY A 32 12.66 -40.60 -29.77
N GLY A 33 12.61 -40.12 -28.51
CA GLY A 33 12.04 -40.83 -27.36
C GLY A 33 13.05 -41.47 -26.40
N THR A 34 14.32 -41.63 -26.81
CA THR A 34 15.40 -42.20 -25.98
C THR A 34 16.04 -41.14 -25.10
N ILE A 35 16.32 -41.45 -23.83
CA ILE A 35 17.00 -40.54 -22.90
C ILE A 35 18.49 -40.50 -23.22
N LEU A 36 19.03 -39.30 -23.43
CA LEU A 36 20.45 -39.07 -23.74
C LEU A 36 21.28 -38.69 -22.50
N GLY A 37 20.69 -37.93 -21.58
CA GLY A 37 21.42 -37.42 -20.42
C GLY A 37 20.63 -36.40 -19.61
N SER A 38 21.28 -35.80 -18.62
CA SER A 38 20.69 -34.78 -17.74
C SER A 38 21.59 -33.56 -17.58
N GLY A 39 20.99 -32.39 -17.42
CA GLY A 39 21.72 -31.12 -17.29
C GLY A 39 21.18 -30.05 -18.22
N ARG A 40 21.54 -28.79 -17.95
CA ARG A 40 21.10 -27.64 -18.77
C ARG A 40 21.74 -27.63 -20.15
N ILE A 41 22.91 -28.23 -20.29
CA ILE A 41 23.71 -28.23 -21.51
C ILE A 41 23.96 -29.68 -21.92
N TYR A 42 23.78 -29.96 -23.21
CA TYR A 42 24.15 -31.22 -23.85
C TYR A 42 25.07 -30.91 -25.02
N SER A 43 26.29 -31.45 -24.99
CA SER A 43 27.33 -31.15 -25.99
C SER A 43 27.78 -32.42 -26.69
N ILE A 44 27.93 -32.33 -28.01
CA ILE A 44 28.48 -33.35 -28.89
C ILE A 44 29.77 -32.77 -29.47
N SER A 45 30.92 -33.34 -29.12
CA SER A 45 32.23 -32.77 -29.50
C SER A 45 32.65 -33.07 -30.93
N LYS A 46 32.17 -34.19 -31.50
CA LYS A 46 32.38 -34.59 -32.90
C LYS A 46 31.07 -35.21 -33.40
N ILE A 47 30.27 -34.42 -34.09
CA ILE A 47 28.98 -34.88 -34.59
C ILE A 47 29.14 -35.69 -35.89
N SER A 48 28.36 -36.76 -36.05
CA SER A 48 28.27 -37.55 -37.29
C SER A 48 26.84 -37.59 -37.80
N SER A 49 26.64 -38.11 -39.02
CA SER A 49 25.33 -38.35 -39.60
C SER A 49 24.40 -39.24 -38.76
N ASP A 50 24.95 -40.08 -37.85
CA ASP A 50 24.16 -40.87 -36.89
C ASP A 50 23.44 -39.99 -35.84
N GLU A 51 23.92 -38.77 -35.63
CA GLU A 51 23.30 -37.78 -34.73
C GLU A 51 22.16 -36.99 -35.37
N ASN A 52 21.73 -37.39 -36.57
CA ASN A 52 20.52 -36.85 -37.18
C ASN A 52 19.27 -37.20 -36.38
N GLY A 53 18.36 -36.23 -36.28
CA GLY A 53 17.05 -36.46 -35.69
C GLY A 53 16.54 -35.32 -34.82
N GLU A 54 15.48 -35.62 -34.09
CA GLU A 54 14.74 -34.67 -33.26
C GLU A 54 15.15 -34.74 -31.80
N TYR A 55 15.60 -33.61 -31.26
CA TYR A 55 16.04 -33.43 -29.89
C TYR A 55 15.02 -32.58 -29.11
N LYS A 56 14.71 -33.01 -27.88
CA LYS A 56 13.88 -32.26 -26.93
C LYS A 56 14.47 -32.35 -25.54
N CYS A 57 14.37 -31.28 -24.75
CA CYS A 57 14.63 -31.37 -23.32
C CYS A 57 13.31 -31.46 -22.54
N LYS A 58 13.32 -32.17 -21.42
CA LYS A 58 12.23 -32.27 -20.46
C LYS A 58 12.66 -31.66 -19.14
N SER A 59 11.83 -30.77 -18.61
CA SER A 59 11.98 -30.19 -17.28
C SER A 59 10.98 -30.84 -16.33
N ARG A 60 11.43 -31.36 -15.18
CA ARG A 60 10.58 -31.99 -14.16
C ARG A 60 10.90 -31.45 -12.77
N ASN A 61 9.87 -31.06 -12.02
CA ASN A 61 9.98 -30.80 -10.58
C ASN A 61 8.89 -31.57 -9.81
N LYS A 62 8.76 -31.30 -8.51
CA LYS A 62 7.74 -31.94 -7.66
C LYS A 62 6.29 -31.66 -8.07
N HIS A 63 6.05 -30.68 -8.95
CA HIS A 63 4.72 -30.25 -9.36
C HIS A 63 4.33 -30.73 -10.77
N GLY A 64 5.28 -31.24 -11.56
CA GLY A 64 4.97 -31.74 -12.89
C GLY A 64 6.17 -31.81 -13.82
N GLU A 65 5.88 -32.05 -15.10
CA GLU A 65 6.88 -32.11 -16.16
C GLU A 65 6.39 -31.55 -17.50
N LYS A 66 7.32 -31.05 -18.32
CA LYS A 66 7.06 -30.52 -19.65
C LYS A 66 8.25 -30.72 -20.58
N TYR A 67 7.96 -30.88 -21.87
CA TYR A 67 8.95 -30.94 -22.95
C TYR A 67 9.12 -29.56 -23.62
N SER A 68 10.33 -29.29 -24.12
CA SER A 68 10.65 -28.14 -24.97
C SER A 68 10.10 -28.30 -26.38
N ASP A 69 10.20 -27.22 -27.16
CA ASP A 69 10.12 -27.29 -28.61
C ASP A 69 11.19 -28.24 -29.18
N THR A 70 10.89 -28.82 -30.34
CA THR A 70 11.78 -29.75 -31.03
C THR A 70 12.91 -29.00 -31.73
N VAL A 71 14.15 -29.48 -31.55
CA VAL A 71 15.31 -29.07 -32.35
C VAL A 71 15.68 -30.23 -33.27
N THR A 72 15.65 -30.01 -34.58
CA THR A 72 16.07 -31.01 -35.56
C THR A 72 17.52 -30.76 -35.95
N LEU A 73 18.37 -31.76 -35.77
CA LEU A 73 19.75 -31.76 -36.28
C LEU A 73 19.78 -32.48 -37.63
N ASN A 74 20.38 -31.81 -38.62
CA ASN A 74 20.64 -32.36 -39.95
C ASN A 74 22.12 -32.12 -40.28
N VAL A 75 22.90 -33.19 -40.16
CA VAL A 75 24.36 -33.22 -40.35
C VAL A 75 24.65 -33.64 -41.78
N MET A 76 25.37 -32.79 -42.49
CA MET A 76 25.82 -33.07 -43.85
C MET A 76 27.13 -33.84 -43.84
N LEU A 77 27.20 -34.87 -44.69
CA LEU A 77 28.42 -35.63 -44.92
C LEU A 77 29.52 -34.69 -45.45
N ASN A 78 30.73 -34.84 -44.91
CA ASN A 78 31.88 -34.14 -45.45
C ASN A 78 32.38 -34.88 -46.70
N VAL A 79 31.77 -34.60 -47.86
CA VAL A 79 32.05 -35.34 -49.10
C VAL A 79 33.36 -34.90 -49.79
N ASP A 80 33.97 -33.77 -49.38
CA ASP A 80 35.20 -33.24 -49.99
C ASP A 80 36.34 -33.03 -48.98
N ALA A 81 36.94 -34.13 -48.52
CA ALA A 81 38.24 -34.09 -47.83
C ALA A 81 39.43 -33.76 -48.78
N ARG A 82 39.21 -33.04 -49.89
CA ARG A 82 40.26 -32.71 -50.86
C ARG A 82 40.33 -31.28 -51.37
N THR A 83 39.39 -30.37 -51.06
CA THR A 83 39.48 -28.98 -51.56
C THR A 83 38.91 -27.88 -50.66
N ASP A 84 38.62 -28.12 -49.38
CA ASP A 84 38.23 -27.01 -48.49
C ASP A 84 39.21 -26.84 -47.33
N ASN A 85 39.88 -25.69 -47.29
CA ASN A 85 40.84 -25.30 -46.26
C ASN A 85 40.12 -24.78 -45.00
N ARG A 86 38.92 -25.31 -44.70
CA ARG A 86 38.24 -25.10 -43.43
C ARG A 86 38.84 -26.06 -42.43
N SER A 87 39.65 -25.51 -41.53
CA SER A 87 40.01 -26.17 -40.28
C SER A 87 38.72 -26.69 -39.63
N ALA A 88 38.53 -28.01 -39.62
CA ALA A 88 37.41 -28.70 -39.00
C ALA A 88 37.46 -28.47 -37.48
N SER A 89 36.92 -27.34 -37.03
CA SER A 89 36.72 -26.99 -35.62
C SER A 89 35.84 -25.73 -35.54
N SER A 90 34.71 -25.71 -36.23
CA SER A 90 33.68 -24.70 -35.98
C SER A 90 32.81 -25.16 -34.80
N SER A 91 32.62 -24.30 -33.81
CA SER A 91 31.69 -24.56 -32.70
C SER A 91 30.33 -23.96 -33.04
N VAL A 92 29.34 -24.83 -33.27
CA VAL A 92 27.98 -24.42 -33.60
C VAL A 92 27.11 -24.51 -32.35
N PHE A 93 26.66 -23.35 -31.86
CA PHE A 93 25.84 -23.25 -30.65
C PHE A 93 24.35 -23.19 -31.02
N TYR A 94 23.59 -24.19 -30.59
CA TYR A 94 22.13 -24.21 -30.70
C TYR A 94 21.51 -23.89 -29.35
N TYR A 95 20.82 -22.75 -29.29
CA TYR A 95 19.97 -22.42 -28.16
C TYR A 95 18.62 -23.12 -28.37
N CYS A 96 18.34 -24.18 -27.62
CA CYS A 96 16.99 -24.73 -27.51
C CYS A 96 16.20 -23.75 -26.64
N SER A 97 15.74 -22.69 -27.30
CA SER A 97 15.08 -21.60 -26.64
C SER A 97 13.68 -22.04 -26.22
N LEU A 98 13.50 -22.33 -24.93
CA LEU A 98 12.21 -22.28 -24.25
C LEU A 98 11.70 -20.82 -24.14
N MET A 99 11.98 -19.96 -25.13
CA MET A 99 11.44 -18.60 -25.19
C MET A 99 10.10 -18.61 -25.91
N ARG A 100 9.11 -19.13 -25.19
CA ARG A 100 7.76 -18.53 -25.15
C ARG A 100 7.05 -18.96 -23.87
N HIS A 101 7.45 -18.29 -22.79
CA HIS A 101 6.64 -18.02 -21.59
C HIS A 101 5.97 -19.22 -20.91
N PHE A 102 6.69 -20.09 -20.20
CA PHE A 102 6.02 -20.92 -19.18
C PHE A 102 6.86 -21.05 -17.92
N ILE A 103 6.64 -20.10 -17.01
CA ILE A 103 7.09 -20.15 -15.62
C ILE A 103 6.25 -21.24 -14.94
N PHE A 104 6.88 -22.29 -14.41
CA PHE A 104 6.24 -23.12 -13.38
C PHE A 104 6.33 -22.35 -12.05
N ALA A 105 5.56 -21.26 -11.96
CA ALA A 105 5.34 -20.52 -10.74
C ALA A 105 4.17 -21.18 -10.00
N ILE A 106 4.29 -21.26 -8.69
CA ILE A 106 3.15 -21.54 -7.84
C ILE A 106 2.22 -20.31 -7.95
N LEU A 107 1.21 -20.41 -8.82
CA LEU A 107 0.16 -19.40 -8.93
C LEU A 107 -0.90 -19.72 -7.88
N ASP A 108 -0.99 -18.86 -6.88
CA ASP A 108 -1.81 -19.05 -5.71
C ASP A 108 -2.71 -17.85 -5.50
N ALA A 109 -3.92 -18.14 -5.00
CA ALA A 109 -4.78 -17.13 -4.43
C ALA A 109 -4.05 -16.40 -3.27
N PRO A 110 -4.35 -15.11 -3.01
CA PRO A 110 -3.80 -14.40 -1.86
C PRO A 110 -4.11 -15.14 -0.55
N ARG A 111 -3.07 -15.51 0.21
CA ARG A 111 -3.20 -16.17 1.51
C ARG A 111 -3.03 -15.18 2.65
N SER A 112 -2.26 -14.12 2.48
CA SER A 112 -2.04 -13.06 3.45
C SER A 112 -2.32 -11.71 2.82
N VAL A 113 -3.18 -10.93 3.47
CA VAL A 113 -3.50 -9.57 3.06
C VAL A 113 -3.55 -8.73 4.34
N VAL A 114 -2.62 -7.79 4.46
CA VAL A 114 -2.45 -6.98 5.67
C VAL A 114 -2.50 -5.51 5.29
N VAL A 115 -3.25 -4.73 6.07
CA VAL A 115 -3.32 -3.28 5.94
C VAL A 115 -2.45 -2.63 7.00
N SER A 116 -1.72 -1.58 6.64
CA SER A 116 -1.02 -0.69 7.56
C SER A 116 -1.37 0.77 7.30
N ILE A 117 -1.32 1.57 8.36
CA ILE A 117 -1.56 3.02 8.35
C ILE A 117 -0.23 3.72 8.64
N SER A 118 0.09 4.77 7.89
CA SER A 118 1.23 5.65 8.14
C SER A 118 0.80 7.11 8.04
N PRO A 119 1.19 7.99 8.99
CA PRO A 119 1.98 7.69 10.18
C PRO A 119 1.22 6.82 11.19
N SER A 120 1.96 6.13 12.06
CA SER A 120 1.40 5.41 13.20
C SER A 120 1.23 6.35 14.38
N GLY A 121 0.06 6.36 15.03
CA GLY A 121 -0.21 7.16 16.22
C GLY A 121 -1.43 8.05 16.04
N GLU A 122 -1.41 9.19 16.73
CA GLU A 122 -2.42 10.23 16.60
C GLU A 122 -2.36 10.86 15.21
N ILE A 123 -3.52 10.98 14.58
CA ILE A 123 -3.71 11.57 13.26
C ILE A 123 -4.68 12.73 13.44
N VAL A 124 -4.29 13.91 13.01
CA VAL A 124 -5.11 15.12 13.12
C VAL A 124 -5.56 15.61 11.75
N GLU A 125 -6.57 16.47 11.71
CA GLU A 125 -7.01 17.06 10.44
C GLU A 125 -5.90 17.81 9.70
N GLU A 126 -6.01 17.84 8.37
CA GLU A 126 -5.01 18.32 7.40
C GLU A 126 -3.72 17.50 7.30
N ASP A 127 -3.56 16.44 8.12
CA ASP A 127 -2.47 15.50 7.95
C ASP A 127 -2.57 14.72 6.63
N SER A 128 -1.42 14.24 6.17
CA SER A 128 -1.32 13.30 5.07
C SER A 128 -1.19 11.86 5.59
N VAL A 129 -2.19 11.03 5.32
CA VAL A 129 -2.25 9.63 5.72
C VAL A 129 -2.11 8.72 4.51
N THR A 130 -1.31 7.67 4.70
CA THR A 130 -1.05 6.62 3.71
C THR A 130 -1.54 5.28 4.25
N LEU A 131 -2.49 4.68 3.54
CA LEU A 131 -2.95 3.32 3.76
C LEU A 131 -2.24 2.38 2.78
N SER A 132 -1.56 1.36 3.29
CA SER A 132 -0.82 0.37 2.48
C SER A 132 -1.42 -1.02 2.62
N CYS A 133 -1.65 -1.69 1.50
CA CYS A 133 -2.16 -3.05 1.44
C CYS A 133 -1.06 -3.98 0.93
N ASN A 134 -0.56 -4.84 1.81
CA ASN A 134 0.44 -5.84 1.45
C ASN A 134 -0.25 -7.19 1.21
N SER A 135 -0.08 -7.73 0.00
CA SER A 135 -0.61 -9.04 -0.39
C SER A 135 0.48 -9.94 -0.95
N ASP A 136 0.45 -11.22 -0.55
CA ASP A 136 1.34 -12.28 -1.01
C ASP A 136 0.87 -12.98 -2.31
N SER A 137 -0.15 -12.42 -2.98
CA SER A 137 -0.72 -12.96 -4.21
C SER A 137 0.33 -13.16 -5.30
N ASN A 138 0.29 -14.33 -5.94
CA ASN A 138 1.07 -14.61 -7.15
C ASN A 138 0.15 -15.25 -8.21
N PRO A 139 -0.08 -14.64 -9.38
CA PRO A 139 0.50 -13.37 -9.84
C PRO A 139 -0.03 -12.19 -9.01
N PRO A 140 0.62 -11.00 -9.11
CA PRO A 140 0.20 -9.81 -8.39
C PRO A 140 -1.30 -9.54 -8.57
N ALA A 141 -1.99 -9.36 -7.45
CA ALA A 141 -3.42 -9.13 -7.42
C ALA A 141 -3.81 -7.68 -7.74
N GLU A 142 -5.01 -7.52 -8.26
CA GLU A 142 -5.76 -6.28 -8.24
C GLU A 142 -6.19 -5.98 -6.80
N ILE A 143 -5.94 -4.75 -6.34
CA ILE A 143 -6.26 -4.29 -4.99
C ILE A 143 -7.29 -3.17 -5.04
N ILE A 144 -8.37 -3.34 -4.27
CA ILE A 144 -9.45 -2.36 -4.14
C ILE A 144 -9.62 -2.00 -2.66
N TRP A 145 -9.78 -0.72 -2.36
CA TRP A 145 -9.96 -0.19 -1.02
C TRP A 145 -11.42 0.08 -0.71
N PHE A 146 -11.81 -0.25 0.52
CA PHE A 146 -13.13 -0.01 1.06
C PHE A 146 -13.04 0.73 2.38
N LYS A 147 -13.91 1.73 2.55
CA LYS A 147 -14.25 2.33 3.85
C LYS A 147 -15.63 1.82 4.26
N GLY A 148 -15.69 0.96 5.27
CA GLY A 148 -16.88 0.17 5.60
C GLY A 148 -17.31 -0.70 4.41
N ARG A 149 -18.35 -0.26 3.69
CA ARG A 149 -18.86 -0.92 2.46
C ARG A 149 -18.64 -0.12 1.18
N THR A 150 -18.19 1.13 1.29
CA THR A 150 -18.04 2.04 0.15
C THR A 150 -16.67 1.84 -0.49
N LEU A 151 -16.61 1.75 -1.82
CA LEU A 151 -15.36 1.72 -2.57
C LEU A 151 -14.75 3.12 -2.60
N VAL A 152 -13.50 3.25 -2.16
CA VAL A 152 -12.83 4.55 -2.01
C VAL A 152 -11.56 4.70 -2.86
N GLY A 153 -11.02 3.60 -3.37
CA GLY A 153 -9.81 3.65 -4.19
C GLY A 153 -9.32 2.28 -4.66
N SER A 154 -8.18 2.28 -5.33
CA SER A 154 -7.53 1.09 -5.88
C SER A 154 -6.02 1.21 -5.85
N GLY A 155 -5.32 0.09 -5.90
CA GLY A 155 -3.86 0.01 -5.87
C GLY A 155 -3.31 -0.34 -4.49
N ARG A 156 -2.00 -0.63 -4.42
CA ARG A 156 -1.34 -1.04 -3.16
C ARG A 156 -1.31 0.06 -2.11
N ILE A 157 -1.37 1.31 -2.53
CA ILE A 157 -1.26 2.50 -1.70
C ILE A 157 -2.49 3.36 -1.94
N TYR A 158 -3.13 3.82 -0.86
CA TYR A 158 -4.22 4.78 -0.87
C TYR A 158 -3.84 5.97 -0.01
N ASN A 159 -3.70 7.13 -0.64
CA ASN A 159 -3.23 8.36 0.01
C ASN A 159 -4.39 9.33 0.22
N ILE A 160 -4.45 9.91 1.42
CA ILE A 160 -5.37 10.97 1.79
C ILE A 160 -4.49 12.13 2.26
N SER A 161 -4.38 13.20 1.45
CA SER A 161 -3.40 14.28 1.70
C SER A 161 -3.86 15.34 2.68
N LYS A 162 -5.18 15.53 2.81
CA LYS A 162 -5.82 16.48 3.72
C LYS A 162 -6.96 15.77 4.42
N ILE A 163 -6.60 15.02 5.44
CA ILE A 163 -7.56 14.19 6.12
C ILE A 163 -8.51 15.03 6.98
N SER A 164 -9.77 14.62 7.05
CA SER A 164 -10.81 15.24 7.86
C SER A 164 -11.40 14.26 8.87
N THR A 165 -12.13 14.76 9.86
CA THR A 165 -12.90 13.92 10.79
C THR A 165 -13.87 12.97 10.07
N ASP A 166 -14.44 13.41 8.94
CA ASP A 166 -15.30 12.58 8.08
C ASP A 166 -14.58 11.37 7.49
N ASP A 167 -13.25 11.40 7.35
CA ASP A 167 -12.44 10.29 6.85
C ASP A 167 -12.24 9.17 7.88
N SER A 168 -12.61 9.39 9.14
CA SER A 168 -12.56 8.35 10.18
C SER A 168 -13.43 7.15 9.82
N GLY A 169 -13.00 5.96 10.24
CA GLY A 169 -13.76 4.72 10.07
C GLY A 169 -12.90 3.49 9.80
N GLU A 170 -13.55 2.38 9.51
CA GLU A 170 -12.89 1.11 9.20
C GLU A 170 -12.49 1.03 7.72
N TYR A 171 -11.21 0.83 7.47
CA TYR A 171 -10.64 0.62 6.15
C TYR A 171 -10.18 -0.82 5.98
N LYS A 172 -10.46 -1.39 4.80
CA LYS A 172 -9.92 -2.69 4.40
C LYS A 172 -9.64 -2.72 2.91
N CYS A 173 -8.66 -3.51 2.52
CA CYS A 173 -8.41 -3.81 1.11
C CYS A 173 -8.89 -5.22 0.75
N LYS A 174 -9.28 -5.36 -0.51
CA LYS A 174 -9.58 -6.64 -1.16
C LYS A 174 -8.51 -6.92 -2.19
N SER A 175 -7.84 -8.06 -2.08
CA SER A 175 -6.84 -8.56 -3.02
C SER A 175 -7.48 -9.65 -3.89
N ARG A 176 -7.43 -9.50 -5.20
CA ARG A 176 -7.97 -10.47 -6.17
C ARG A 176 -6.98 -10.77 -7.28
N ASN A 177 -6.72 -12.04 -7.53
CA ASN A 177 -6.06 -12.50 -8.74
C ASN A 177 -6.90 -13.57 -9.45
N ASN A 178 -6.39 -14.13 -10.54
CA ASN A 178 -7.09 -15.14 -11.33
C ASN A 178 -7.30 -16.47 -10.57
N HIS A 179 -6.65 -16.64 -9.41
CA HIS A 179 -6.71 -17.86 -8.61
C HIS A 179 -7.59 -17.73 -7.38
N GLY A 180 -7.95 -16.51 -6.97
CA GLY A 180 -8.86 -16.31 -5.86
C GLY A 180 -8.91 -14.88 -5.35
N VAL A 181 -9.57 -14.73 -4.21
CA VAL A 181 -9.83 -13.44 -3.59
C VAL A 181 -9.70 -13.56 -2.08
N LYS A 182 -9.10 -12.55 -1.45
CA LYS A 182 -9.04 -12.44 0.00
C LYS A 182 -9.20 -10.98 0.42
N ASN A 183 -10.01 -10.76 1.44
CA ASN A 183 -10.12 -9.47 2.10
C ASN A 183 -9.11 -9.43 3.25
N ALA A 184 -8.49 -8.28 3.46
CA ALA A 184 -7.76 -8.01 4.69
C ALA A 184 -8.73 -7.84 5.87
N ASP A 185 -8.20 -8.03 7.08
CA ASP A 185 -8.85 -7.55 8.28
C ASP A 185 -8.96 -6.02 8.24
N ALA A 186 -10.03 -5.49 8.82
CA ALA A 186 -10.25 -4.05 8.84
C ALA A 186 -9.33 -3.38 9.85
N VAL A 187 -8.84 -2.19 9.51
CA VAL A 187 -8.12 -1.29 10.42
C VAL A 187 -8.94 -0.04 10.64
N THR A 188 -8.97 0.46 11.88
CA THR A 188 -9.71 1.68 12.21
C THR A 188 -8.78 2.88 12.07
N LEU A 189 -9.16 3.82 11.22
CA LEU A 189 -8.56 5.14 11.13
C LEU A 189 -9.38 6.09 11.98
N ASN A 190 -8.75 6.68 12.99
CA ASN A 190 -9.38 7.67 13.86
C ASN A 190 -8.68 9.02 13.66
N VAL A 191 -9.42 9.99 13.13
CA VAL A 191 -8.93 11.33 12.84
C VAL A 191 -9.43 12.26 13.92
N MET A 192 -8.51 12.93 14.59
CA MET A 192 -8.81 13.87 15.66
C MET A 192 -8.97 15.28 15.11
N LEU A 193 -9.89 16.03 15.71
CA LEU A 193 -10.12 17.43 15.37
C LEU A 193 -9.16 18.29 16.21
N HIS A 194 -8.13 18.80 15.54
CA HIS A 194 -7.21 19.74 16.16
C HIS A 194 -7.97 21.02 16.53
N ILE A 195 -7.62 21.65 17.66
CA ILE A 195 -8.30 22.86 18.17
C ILE A 195 -7.94 24.08 17.30
N TRP A 196 -8.40 24.11 16.05
CA TRP A 196 -8.21 25.24 15.15
C TRP A 196 -9.24 26.34 15.40
N LEU A 197 -10.49 25.97 15.69
CA LEU A 197 -11.52 26.95 16.02
C LEU A 197 -11.39 27.44 17.47
N LEU A 198 -11.47 28.76 17.62
CA LEU A 198 -11.57 29.39 18.93
C LEU A 198 -12.88 28.93 19.60
N PRO A 199 -12.87 28.59 20.90
CA PRO A 199 -14.11 28.34 21.61
C PRO A 199 -14.98 29.61 21.57
N ARG A 200 -16.30 29.43 21.41
CA ARG A 200 -17.24 30.56 21.33
C ARG A 200 -17.81 30.83 22.70
N LEU A 201 -17.71 32.10 23.12
CA LEU A 201 -18.23 32.59 24.39
C LEU A 201 -19.51 33.38 24.13
N SER A 202 -20.56 33.09 24.88
CA SER A 202 -21.81 33.85 24.89
C SER A 202 -22.24 34.21 26.31
N ILE A 203 -22.88 35.37 26.46
CA ILE A 203 -23.43 35.86 27.74
C ILE A 203 -24.94 35.93 27.62
N SER A 204 -25.65 35.50 28.67
CA SER A 204 -27.10 35.59 28.80
C SER A 204 -27.48 36.15 30.18
N PRO A 205 -28.40 37.13 30.28
CA PRO A 205 -29.09 37.80 29.18
C PRO A 205 -28.13 38.66 28.34
N SER A 206 -28.47 38.89 27.07
CA SER A 206 -27.78 39.84 26.21
C SER A 206 -28.29 41.26 26.46
N GLY A 207 -27.41 42.26 26.35
CA GLY A 207 -27.78 43.67 26.51
C GLY A 207 -27.39 44.24 27.88
N GLU A 208 -28.17 45.20 28.37
CA GLU A 208 -27.93 45.88 29.64
C GLU A 208 -28.15 44.93 30.82
N ILE A 209 -27.11 44.79 31.64
CA ILE A 209 -27.12 43.94 32.83
C ILE A 209 -27.06 44.86 34.03
N VAL A 210 -28.07 44.76 34.89
CA VAL A 210 -28.18 45.53 36.13
C VAL A 210 -27.79 44.68 37.32
N GLU A 211 -27.36 45.31 38.42
CA GLU A 211 -27.02 44.58 39.65
C GLU A 211 -28.20 43.76 40.19
N GLY A 212 -27.89 42.65 40.86
CA GLY A 212 -28.90 41.78 41.47
C GLY A 212 -29.44 40.66 40.58
N VAL A 213 -29.22 40.72 39.26
CA VAL A 213 -29.71 39.68 38.33
C VAL A 213 -28.73 38.50 38.21
N SER A 214 -29.24 37.38 37.72
CA SER A 214 -28.42 36.22 37.37
C SER A 214 -27.92 36.30 35.93
N VAL A 215 -26.62 36.07 35.73
CA VAL A 215 -25.96 36.04 34.42
C VAL A 215 -25.30 34.69 34.21
N THR A 216 -25.44 34.16 33.00
CA THR A 216 -24.84 32.91 32.56
C THR A 216 -23.87 33.18 31.42
N LEU A 217 -22.62 32.75 31.61
CA LEU A 217 -21.62 32.69 30.56
C LEU A 217 -21.53 31.24 30.06
N SER A 218 -21.60 31.04 28.75
CA SER A 218 -21.49 29.73 28.11
C SER A 218 -20.32 29.69 27.14
N CYS A 219 -19.57 28.58 27.14
CA CYS A 219 -18.41 28.37 26.28
C CYS A 219 -18.59 27.08 25.49
N SER A 220 -18.69 27.19 24.16
CA SER A 220 -18.75 26.04 23.25
C SER A 220 -17.40 25.79 22.59
N SER A 221 -16.91 24.56 22.71
CA SER A 221 -15.71 24.06 22.03
C SER A 221 -16.07 22.77 21.29
N ASP A 222 -15.62 22.67 20.04
CA ASP A 222 -15.80 21.49 19.18
C ASP A 222 -14.58 20.55 19.22
N SER A 223 -13.67 20.74 20.20
CA SER A 223 -12.47 19.91 20.37
C SER A 223 -12.80 18.42 20.43
N ASN A 224 -12.08 17.60 19.65
CA ASN A 224 -12.06 16.14 19.76
C ASN A 224 -10.60 15.68 19.78
N PRO A 225 -10.07 15.16 20.90
CA PRO A 225 -10.78 14.73 22.12
C PRO A 225 -11.46 15.87 22.91
N PRO A 226 -12.50 15.58 23.71
CA PRO A 226 -13.20 16.59 24.51
C PRO A 226 -12.24 17.38 25.40
N ALA A 227 -12.33 18.71 25.34
CA ALA A 227 -11.47 19.59 26.12
C ALA A 227 -12.07 19.96 27.48
N GLU A 228 -11.18 20.20 28.45
CA GLU A 228 -11.50 20.84 29.70
C GLU A 228 -11.66 22.36 29.49
N ILE A 229 -12.67 22.95 30.13
CA ILE A 229 -12.97 24.38 30.01
C ILE A 229 -12.70 25.11 31.34
N SER A 230 -12.00 26.22 31.26
CA SER A 230 -11.73 27.15 32.38
C SER A 230 -12.09 28.58 32.02
N TRP A 231 -12.66 29.32 32.96
CA TRP A 231 -13.09 30.71 32.80
C TRP A 231 -12.07 31.68 33.38
N PHE A 232 -11.81 32.77 32.66
CA PHE A 232 -10.87 33.81 33.03
C PHE A 232 -11.53 35.18 33.02
N LYS A 233 -11.23 36.01 34.02
CA LYS A 233 -11.56 37.44 34.07
C LYS A 233 -10.27 38.25 34.19
N GLY A 234 -9.93 39.05 33.17
CA GLY A 234 -8.73 39.90 33.16
C GLY A 234 -7.37 39.18 33.36
N GLY A 235 -7.35 37.85 33.42
CA GLY A 235 -6.16 37.02 33.68
C GLY A 235 -6.31 36.00 34.82
N THR A 236 -7.29 36.18 35.71
CA THR A 236 -7.52 35.30 36.86
C THR A 236 -8.56 34.25 36.54
N ILE A 237 -8.35 33.00 36.99
CA ILE A 237 -9.32 31.92 36.86
C ILE A 237 -10.50 32.18 37.80
N VAL A 238 -11.72 32.15 37.27
CA VAL A 238 -12.96 32.43 38.02
C VAL A 238 -13.94 31.26 38.05
N GLY A 239 -13.70 30.22 37.25
CA GLY A 239 -14.57 29.04 37.19
C GLY A 239 -14.09 27.99 36.19
N SER A 240 -14.83 26.88 36.11
CA SER A 240 -14.58 25.78 35.18
C SER A 240 -15.89 25.18 34.65
N GLY A 241 -15.80 24.39 33.57
CA GLY A 241 -16.95 23.79 32.90
C GLY A 241 -17.52 24.65 31.76
N ARG A 242 -18.45 24.07 30.99
CA ARG A 242 -19.04 24.74 29.81
C ARG A 242 -19.93 25.93 30.16
N ILE A 243 -20.41 26.00 31.40
CA ILE A 243 -21.35 27.01 31.89
C ILE A 243 -20.79 27.60 33.18
N TYR A 244 -20.75 28.93 33.26
CA TYR A 244 -20.40 29.68 34.45
C TYR A 244 -21.54 30.63 34.83
N ASN A 245 -22.12 30.42 36.01
CA ASN A 245 -23.28 31.16 36.49
C ASN A 245 -22.89 32.11 37.62
N ILE A 246 -23.36 33.35 37.52
CA ILE A 246 -23.25 34.39 38.54
C ILE A 246 -24.67 34.76 38.93
N SER A 247 -25.15 34.32 40.11
CA SER A 247 -26.57 34.47 40.48
C SER A 247 -26.97 35.85 40.99
N ASN A 248 -26.03 36.58 41.59
CA ASN A 248 -26.22 37.92 42.14
C ASN A 248 -25.09 38.82 41.64
N ILE A 249 -25.27 39.37 40.44
CA ILE A 249 -24.20 40.15 39.79
C ILE A 249 -24.07 41.55 40.38
N SER A 250 -22.85 42.08 40.40
CA SER A 250 -22.49 43.41 40.93
C SER A 250 -21.46 44.09 40.02
N SER A 251 -21.21 45.39 40.22
CA SER A 251 -20.18 46.15 39.50
C SER A 251 -18.80 45.50 39.51
N ASP A 252 -18.46 44.78 40.58
CA ASP A 252 -17.18 44.06 40.72
C ASP A 252 -17.04 42.87 39.77
N HIS A 253 -18.14 42.41 39.16
CA HIS A 253 -18.13 41.38 38.13
C HIS A 253 -17.87 41.96 36.73
N SER A 254 -17.95 43.29 36.55
CA SER A 254 -17.62 43.93 35.27
C SER A 254 -16.19 43.65 34.86
N GLY A 255 -15.97 43.39 33.56
CA GLY A 255 -14.64 43.16 33.01
C GLY A 255 -14.64 42.26 31.78
N GLU A 256 -13.44 41.97 31.29
CA GLU A 256 -13.22 41.13 30.13
C GLU A 256 -13.16 39.65 30.52
N TYR A 257 -14.04 38.83 29.94
CA TYR A 257 -14.10 37.39 30.13
C TYR A 257 -13.57 36.63 28.91
N LYS A 258 -12.83 35.57 29.18
CA LYS A 258 -12.38 34.57 28.19
C LYS A 258 -12.62 33.17 28.74
N CYS A 259 -12.95 32.23 27.88
CA CYS A 259 -12.86 30.81 28.24
C CYS A 259 -11.66 30.16 27.55
N LYS A 260 -11.01 29.24 28.25
CA LYS A 260 -9.90 28.43 27.76
C LYS A 260 -10.39 27.01 27.57
N SER A 261 -10.16 26.46 26.38
CA SER A 261 -10.37 25.05 26.05
C SER A 261 -9.01 24.36 25.97
N ILE A 262 -8.79 23.27 26.71
CA ILE A 262 -7.54 22.50 26.70
C ILE A 262 -7.80 20.99 26.59
N ASN A 263 -7.10 20.33 25.68
CA ASN A 263 -7.02 18.87 25.57
C ASN A 263 -5.56 18.44 25.32
N GLU A 264 -5.34 17.14 25.08
CA GLU A 264 -4.02 16.59 24.76
C GLU A 264 -3.39 17.15 23.47
N LEU A 265 -4.20 17.65 22.54
CA LEU A 265 -3.74 18.28 21.28
C LEU A 265 -3.37 19.76 21.44
N GLY A 266 -3.76 20.40 22.55
CA GLY A 266 -3.33 21.76 22.85
C GLY A 266 -4.35 22.61 23.59
N LYS A 267 -4.17 23.93 23.50
CA LYS A 267 -5.00 24.93 24.19
C LYS A 267 -5.38 26.10 23.28
N LYS A 268 -6.62 26.57 23.39
CA LYS A 268 -7.10 27.82 22.78
C LYS A 268 -7.93 28.63 23.77
N TYR A 269 -7.98 29.92 23.52
CA TYR A 269 -8.80 30.88 24.25
C TYR A 269 -9.89 31.40 23.32
N SER A 270 -11.06 31.71 23.85
CA SER A 270 -12.09 32.42 23.10
C SER A 270 -11.65 33.85 22.82
N ASP A 271 -12.34 34.49 21.87
CA ASP A 271 -12.37 35.94 21.85
C ASP A 271 -12.89 36.47 23.18
N ALA A 272 -12.45 37.69 23.50
CA ALA A 272 -12.83 38.33 24.74
C ALA A 272 -14.23 38.92 24.64
N VAL A 273 -15.04 38.73 25.69
CA VAL A 273 -16.34 39.41 25.80
C VAL A 273 -16.36 40.23 27.07
N THR A 274 -16.67 41.52 26.92
CA THR A 274 -16.78 42.44 28.04
C THR A 274 -18.17 42.34 28.66
N LEU A 275 -18.20 41.98 29.94
CA LEU A 275 -19.39 42.05 30.78
C LEU A 275 -19.42 43.43 31.43
N ASN A 276 -20.47 44.21 31.16
CA ASN A 276 -20.68 45.51 31.79
C ASN A 276 -21.92 45.45 32.66
N VAL A 277 -21.74 45.67 33.96
CA VAL A 277 -22.82 45.65 34.96
C VAL A 277 -23.08 47.09 35.40
N MET A 278 -24.32 47.54 35.21
CA MET A 278 -24.75 48.87 35.62
C MET A 278 -25.29 48.85 37.04
N CYS A 279 -24.75 49.74 37.87
CA CYS A 279 -25.35 50.03 39.17
C CYS A 279 -26.67 50.78 38.97
N GLU A 280 -27.66 50.47 39.82
CA GLU A 280 -29.00 51.05 39.77
C GLU A 280 -28.99 52.59 39.85
N LEU A 281 -27.94 53.17 40.45
CA LEU A 281 -27.71 54.62 40.55
C LEU A 281 -27.38 55.32 39.21
N MET A 282 -26.98 54.59 38.16
CA MET A 282 -26.64 55.16 36.84
C MET A 282 -27.79 55.11 35.82
N MET A 283 -28.91 54.44 36.12
CA MET A 283 -30.10 54.41 35.24
C MET A 283 -31.01 55.64 35.43
N VAL A 284 -30.63 56.57 36.31
CA VAL A 284 -31.36 57.79 36.63
C VAL A 284 -30.53 59.01 36.24
N GLN A 285 -30.25 59.19 34.95
CA GLN A 285 -29.73 60.45 34.39
C GLN A 285 -30.25 60.69 32.98
#